data_AF-A0A0M8SZI7-F1
#
_entry.id   AF-A0A0M8SZI7-F1
#
_cell.length_a   1.000
_cell.length_b   1.000
_cell.length_c   1.000
_cell.angle_alpha   90.00
_cell.angle_beta   90.00
_cell.angle_gamma   90.00
#
_symmetry.space_group_name_H-M   'P 1'
#
loop_
_entity.id
_entity.type
_entity.pdbx_description
1 polymer ?
#
loop_
_entity_poly.entity_id
_entity_poly.type
_entity_poly.pdbx_seq_one_letter_code
_entity_poly.pdbx_strand_id
1 'polypeptide(L)'
;MLGMQLGEIAPGGTGSGLYGMLIMAIIAVFIAGLMVGRTPEYLGKKIGTREIKFAACYILITPALVLIFTAIAMAMPSTLTSMTNSGAHGFSEVLYAYTSGANNNGSAFAGLNANTPWFNTSIGLAMLLGRFVPMVFVLALAGSLAEQKPIPESAGTLRTNKPLFTGLLVGTILIVTGLTYFPALALGPLAEGLAS
;
A
#
# COMPACT_ATOMS: atom_id res chain seq x y z
N MET A 1 -10.98 5.68 4.44
CA MET A 1 -10.20 4.48 4.84
C MET A 1 -9.71 3.69 3.64
N LEU A 2 -10.59 3.16 2.79
CA LEU A 2 -10.20 2.37 1.61
C LEU A 2 -9.23 3.12 0.67
N GLY A 3 -9.47 4.42 0.43
CA GLY A 3 -8.58 5.27 -0.38
C GLY A 3 -7.13 5.31 0.12
N MET A 4 -6.94 5.38 1.44
CA MET A 4 -5.61 5.34 2.06
C MET A 4 -4.98 3.95 1.90
N GLN A 5 -5.78 2.90 2.08
CA GLN A 5 -5.32 1.50 2.00
C GLN A 5 -4.89 1.10 0.58
N LEU A 6 -5.42 1.76 -0.45
CA LEU A 6 -4.93 1.64 -1.84
C LEU A 6 -3.50 2.18 -2.02
N GLY A 7 -2.86 2.71 -0.96
CA GLY A 7 -1.50 3.22 -0.99
C GLY A 7 -1.40 4.68 -1.44
N GLU A 8 -2.47 5.46 -1.26
CA GLU A 8 -2.53 6.87 -1.67
C GLU A 8 -2.16 7.06 -3.16
N ILE A 9 -2.67 6.19 -4.03
CA ILE A 9 -2.39 6.26 -5.47
C ILE A 9 -3.30 7.30 -6.16
N ALA A 10 -4.51 7.53 -5.65
CA ALA A 10 -5.46 8.49 -6.24
C ALA A 10 -6.49 9.04 -5.21
N PRO A 11 -6.50 10.37 -4.94
CA PRO A 11 -5.43 11.34 -5.22
C PRO A 11 -4.27 11.10 -4.26
N GLY A 12 -3.06 10.94 -4.79
CA GLY A 12 -1.89 10.71 -3.97
C GLY A 12 -1.20 11.96 -3.46
N GLY A 13 -0.34 11.78 -2.45
CA GLY A 13 0.51 12.85 -1.94
C GLY A 13 1.54 13.34 -2.98
N THR A 14 2.08 14.54 -2.77
CA THR A 14 3.08 15.17 -3.64
C THR A 14 4.30 14.25 -3.83
N GLY A 15 4.45 13.72 -5.05
CA GLY A 15 5.48 12.74 -5.42
C GLY A 15 5.14 11.30 -5.03
N SER A 16 4.57 11.06 -3.84
CA SER A 16 4.30 9.71 -3.34
C SER A 16 3.21 8.96 -4.09
N GLY A 17 2.18 9.65 -4.55
CA GLY A 17 1.19 9.04 -5.43
C GLY A 17 1.79 8.54 -6.73
N LEU A 18 2.71 9.32 -7.33
CA LEU A 18 3.30 8.98 -8.63
C LEU A 18 4.23 7.77 -8.52
N TYR A 19 5.17 7.76 -7.56
CA TYR A 19 6.04 6.59 -7.43
C TYR A 19 5.27 5.34 -7.00
N GLY A 20 4.21 5.49 -6.19
CA GLY A 20 3.32 4.39 -5.83
C GLY A 20 2.61 3.80 -7.06
N MET A 21 2.07 4.67 -7.92
CA MET A 21 1.46 4.25 -9.19
C MET A 21 2.45 3.55 -10.12
N LEU A 22 3.67 4.06 -10.22
CA LEU A 22 4.73 3.46 -11.05
C LEU A 22 5.14 2.07 -10.54
N ILE A 23 5.23 1.90 -9.22
CA ILE A 23 5.50 0.58 -8.66
C ILE A 23 4.36 -0.39 -8.94
N MET A 24 3.10 0.04 -8.81
CA MET A 24 1.96 -0.80 -9.19
C MET A 24 1.94 -1.12 -10.69
N ALA A 25 2.39 -0.21 -11.55
CA ALA A 25 2.58 -0.48 -12.97
C ALA A 25 3.65 -1.56 -13.21
N ILE A 26 4.77 -1.53 -12.48
CA ILE A 26 5.82 -2.55 -12.54
C ILE A 26 5.28 -3.92 -12.10
N ILE A 27 4.51 -3.97 -11.00
CA ILE A 27 3.86 -5.20 -10.54
C ILE A 27 2.86 -5.73 -11.59
N ALA A 28 2.03 -4.85 -12.17
CA ALA A 28 1.05 -5.23 -13.19
C ALA A 28 1.73 -5.79 -14.45
N VAL A 29 2.79 -5.14 -14.93
CA VAL A 29 3.60 -5.64 -16.05
C VAL A 29 4.25 -6.98 -15.72
N PHE A 30 4.75 -7.13 -14.49
CA PHE A 30 5.34 -8.40 -14.03
C PHE A 30 4.32 -9.54 -14.10
N ILE A 31 3.12 -9.34 -13.56
CA ILE A 31 2.03 -10.32 -13.60
C ILE A 31 1.65 -10.63 -15.05
N ALA A 32 1.45 -9.62 -15.89
CA ALA A 32 1.08 -9.83 -17.30
C ALA A 32 2.16 -10.56 -18.11
N GLY A 33 3.43 -10.21 -17.90
CA GLY A 33 4.55 -10.90 -18.54
C GLY A 33 4.57 -12.39 -18.18
N LEU A 34 4.37 -12.71 -16.90
CA LEU A 34 4.28 -14.10 -16.45
C LEU A 34 3.08 -14.84 -17.06
N MET A 35 1.90 -14.21 -17.13
CA MET A 35 0.69 -14.83 -17.71
C MET A 35 0.84 -15.18 -19.19
N VAL A 36 1.60 -14.39 -19.95
CA VAL A 36 1.82 -14.57 -21.39
C VAL A 36 3.13 -15.35 -21.68
N GLY A 37 3.90 -15.71 -20.65
CA GLY A 37 5.17 -16.42 -20.79
C GLY A 37 6.28 -15.57 -21.41
N ARG A 38 6.24 -14.24 -21.22
CA ARG A 38 7.23 -13.28 -21.74
C ARG A 38 7.98 -12.61 -20.59
N THR A 39 9.21 -12.17 -20.87
CA THR A 39 9.96 -11.37 -19.91
C THR A 39 9.24 -10.06 -19.64
N PRO A 40 8.93 -9.72 -18.38
CA PRO A 40 8.28 -8.46 -18.06
C PRO A 40 9.13 -7.24 -18.43
N GLU A 41 8.50 -6.25 -19.04
CA GLU A 41 9.17 -5.05 -19.54
C GLU A 41 8.26 -3.81 -19.38
N TYR A 42 8.81 -2.74 -18.81
CA TYR A 42 8.13 -1.45 -18.67
C TYR A 42 8.98 -0.35 -19.29
N LEU A 43 8.45 0.35 -20.31
CA LEU A 43 9.13 1.45 -21.02
C LEU A 43 10.53 1.08 -21.53
N GLY A 44 10.69 -0.09 -22.16
CA GLY A 44 11.99 -0.54 -22.68
C GLY A 44 12.93 -1.13 -21.62
N LYS A 45 12.54 -1.14 -20.34
CA LYS A 45 13.36 -1.64 -19.23
C LYS A 45 12.86 -3.02 -18.77
N LYS A 46 13.77 -3.97 -18.57
CA LYS A 46 13.42 -5.31 -18.10
C LYS A 46 13.18 -5.30 -16.60
N ILE A 47 12.11 -5.96 -16.17
CA ILE A 47 11.80 -6.17 -14.76
C ILE A 47 12.24 -7.59 -14.40
N GLY A 48 13.46 -7.71 -13.87
CA GLY A 48 14.03 -8.96 -13.43
C GLY A 48 13.77 -9.25 -11.94
N THR A 49 14.47 -10.23 -11.41
CA THR A 49 14.37 -10.66 -10.01
C THR A 49 14.78 -9.56 -9.03
N ARG A 50 15.73 -8.68 -9.39
CA ARG A 50 16.20 -7.61 -8.52
C ARG A 50 15.15 -6.50 -8.42
N GLU A 51 14.64 -6.04 -9.55
CA GLU A 51 13.64 -4.98 -9.64
C GLU A 51 12.33 -5.39 -8.97
N ILE A 52 11.88 -6.64 -9.20
CA ILE A 52 10.64 -7.13 -8.59
C ILE A 52 10.77 -7.27 -7.08
N LYS A 53 11.95 -7.60 -6.54
CA LYS A 53 12.18 -7.63 -5.08
C LYS A 53 12.02 -6.23 -4.47
N PHE A 54 12.58 -5.20 -5.10
CA PHE A 54 12.41 -3.82 -4.63
C PHE A 54 10.95 -3.37 -4.68
N ALA A 55 10.25 -3.65 -5.79
CA ALA A 55 8.83 -3.36 -5.92
C ALA A 55 7.97 -4.12 -4.89
N ALA A 56 8.26 -5.41 -4.66
CA ALA A 56 7.57 -6.23 -3.67
C ALA A 56 7.82 -5.73 -2.23
N CYS A 57 9.07 -5.41 -1.88
CA CYS A 57 9.39 -4.85 -0.58
C CYS A 57 8.67 -3.50 -0.36
N TYR A 58 8.62 -2.64 -1.38
CA TYR A 58 7.89 -1.38 -1.29
C TYR A 58 6.41 -1.59 -0.94
N ILE A 59 5.69 -2.44 -1.68
CA ILE A 59 4.24 -2.60 -1.49
C ILE A 59 3.87 -3.27 -0.15
N LEU A 60 4.79 -4.03 0.44
CA LEU A 60 4.55 -4.78 1.67
C LEU A 60 4.75 -3.94 2.94
N ILE A 61 5.55 -2.88 2.91
CA ILE A 61 5.89 -2.10 4.11
C ILE A 61 4.65 -1.50 4.73
N THR A 62 3.88 -0.73 3.96
CA THR A 62 2.76 0.01 4.53
C THR A 62 1.71 -0.92 5.11
N PRO A 63 1.24 -1.97 4.40
CA PRO A 63 0.31 -2.92 5.00
C PRO A 63 0.88 -3.67 6.20
N ALA A 64 2.16 -4.05 6.19
CA ALA A 64 2.77 -4.68 7.34
C ALA A 64 2.73 -3.76 8.57
N LEU A 65 3.09 -2.48 8.43
CA LEU A 65 3.03 -1.51 9.52
C LEU A 65 1.59 -1.35 10.04
N VAL A 66 0.62 -1.20 9.13
CA VAL A 66 -0.80 -1.05 9.51
C VAL A 66 -1.29 -2.26 10.30
N LEU A 67 -1.10 -3.47 9.76
CA LEU A 67 -1.63 -4.69 10.37
C LEU A 67 -0.91 -5.05 11.67
N ILE A 68 0.42 -4.92 11.73
CA ILE A 68 1.21 -5.23 12.92
C ILE A 68 0.88 -4.26 14.06
N PHE A 69 0.90 -2.95 13.80
CA PHE A 69 0.63 -1.99 14.87
C PHE A 69 -0.84 -1.99 15.30
N THR A 70 -1.77 -2.23 14.38
CA THR A 70 -3.18 -2.43 14.75
C THR A 70 -3.32 -3.67 15.63
N ALA A 71 -2.70 -4.80 15.27
CA ALA A 71 -2.76 -6.01 16.07
C ALA A 71 -2.17 -5.82 17.47
N ILE A 72 -1.01 -5.17 17.58
CA ILE A 72 -0.39 -4.88 18.89
C ILE A 72 -1.29 -3.95 19.71
N ALA A 73 -1.82 -2.88 19.11
CA ALA A 73 -2.72 -1.98 19.82
C ALA A 73 -3.99 -2.69 20.31
N MET A 74 -4.61 -3.52 19.48
CA MET A 74 -5.82 -4.26 19.87
C MET A 74 -5.55 -5.35 20.93
N ALA A 75 -4.30 -5.82 21.07
CA ALA A 75 -3.91 -6.75 22.12
C ALA A 75 -3.69 -6.09 23.50
N MET A 76 -3.61 -4.76 23.56
CA MET A 76 -3.36 -4.04 24.82
C MET A 76 -4.65 -3.61 25.52
N PRO A 77 -4.76 -3.85 26.85
CA PRO A 77 -5.92 -3.40 27.62
C PRO A 77 -6.13 -1.88 27.62
N SER A 78 -5.05 -1.10 27.56
CA SER A 78 -5.08 0.37 27.57
C SER A 78 -5.70 0.99 26.31
N THR A 79 -5.84 0.21 25.23
CA THR A 79 -6.48 0.70 24.00
C THR A 79 -7.98 0.90 24.19
N LEU A 80 -8.63 0.10 25.04
CA LEU A 80 -10.07 0.20 25.32
C LEU A 80 -10.45 1.57 25.89
N THR A 81 -9.58 2.18 26.70
CA THR A 81 -9.81 3.52 27.27
C THR A 81 -9.46 4.65 26.31
N SER A 82 -8.84 4.34 25.17
CA SER A 82 -8.47 5.30 24.15
C SER A 82 -9.52 5.38 23.02
N MET A 83 -10.31 4.33 22.81
CA MET A 83 -11.39 4.31 21.83
C MET A 83 -12.61 5.08 22.35
N THR A 84 -13.27 5.85 21.48
CA THR A 84 -14.54 6.50 21.84
C THR A 84 -15.72 5.55 21.61
N ASN A 85 -15.60 4.65 20.64
CA ASN A 85 -16.65 3.69 20.30
C ASN A 85 -16.26 2.25 20.66
N SER A 86 -17.25 1.41 20.94
CA SER A 86 -17.06 -0.03 21.18
C SER A 86 -17.34 -0.86 19.93
N GLY A 87 -16.97 -2.14 19.96
CA GLY A 87 -17.28 -3.09 18.87
C GLY A 87 -16.51 -2.79 17.59
N ALA A 88 -17.15 -3.03 16.44
CA ALA A 88 -16.53 -2.92 15.12
C ALA A 88 -16.06 -1.48 14.78
N HIS A 89 -16.79 -0.46 15.25
CA HIS A 89 -16.38 0.93 15.05
C HIS A 89 -15.12 1.29 15.85
N GLY A 90 -15.01 0.83 17.10
CA GLY A 90 -13.80 1.02 17.91
C GLY A 90 -12.56 0.40 17.25
N PHE A 91 -12.69 -0.83 16.74
CA PHE A 91 -11.62 -1.44 15.93
C PHE A 91 -11.28 -0.59 14.70
N SER A 92 -12.29 -0.03 14.04
CA SER A 92 -12.11 0.85 12.87
C SER A 92 -11.39 2.15 13.24
N GLU A 93 -11.60 2.73 14.42
CA GLU A 93 -10.85 3.89 14.92
C GLU A 93 -9.34 3.60 15.01
N VAL A 94 -8.97 2.46 15.59
CA VAL A 94 -7.56 2.05 15.73
C VAL A 94 -6.95 1.73 14.37
N LEU A 95 -7.65 0.94 13.55
CA LEU A 95 -7.19 0.55 12.22
C LEU A 95 -7.04 1.77 11.31
N TYR A 96 -7.95 2.75 11.40
CA TYR A 96 -7.86 4.01 10.66
C TYR A 96 -6.63 4.82 11.09
N ALA A 97 -6.37 4.95 12.39
CA ALA A 97 -5.22 5.70 12.90
C ALA A 97 -3.89 5.16 12.35
N TYR A 98 -3.68 3.84 12.37
CA TYR A 98 -2.47 3.24 11.80
C TYR A 98 -2.47 3.25 10.28
N THR A 99 -3.62 3.08 9.62
CA THR A 99 -3.74 3.23 8.17
C THR A 99 -3.27 4.62 7.74
N SER A 100 -3.78 5.67 8.39
CA SER A 100 -3.42 7.06 8.10
C SER A 100 -1.95 7.36 8.41
N GLY A 101 -1.47 6.93 9.59
CA GLY A 101 -0.09 7.12 10.00
C GLY A 101 0.91 6.47 9.05
N ALA A 102 0.72 5.18 8.75
CA ALA A 102 1.62 4.43 7.87
C ALA A 102 1.57 4.90 6.40
N ASN A 103 0.41 5.37 5.91
CA ASN A 103 0.29 5.96 4.57
C ASN A 103 0.66 7.44 4.51
N ASN A 104 1.07 8.05 5.63
CA ASN A 104 1.37 9.48 5.74
C ASN A 104 0.23 10.39 5.25
N ASN A 105 -1.03 9.99 5.45
CA ASN A 105 -2.20 10.77 5.05
C ASN A 105 -2.47 11.93 6.02
N GLY A 106 -2.49 11.63 7.32
CA GLY A 106 -2.71 12.62 8.38
C GLY A 106 -4.17 12.81 8.80
N SER A 107 -5.14 12.22 8.10
CA SER A 107 -6.53 12.17 8.56
C SER A 107 -6.70 11.30 9.81
N ALA A 108 -7.77 11.53 10.55
CA ALA A 108 -8.17 10.70 11.69
C ALA A 108 -9.70 10.65 11.80
N PHE A 109 -10.24 9.59 12.40
CA PHE A 109 -11.63 9.60 12.88
C PHE A 109 -11.85 10.60 14.04
N ALA A 110 -10.77 11.05 14.69
CA ALA A 110 -10.79 11.99 15.82
C ALA A 110 -11.54 11.51 17.09
N GLY A 111 -12.15 10.31 17.07
CA GLY A 111 -12.66 9.63 18.27
C GLY A 111 -11.57 8.91 19.08
N LEU A 112 -10.50 8.44 18.45
CA LEU A 112 -9.39 7.79 19.17
C LEU A 112 -8.56 8.85 19.93
N ASN A 113 -8.43 8.71 21.25
CA ASN A 113 -7.47 9.46 22.05
C ASN A 113 -6.04 8.97 21.77
N ALA A 114 -5.43 9.54 20.73
CA ALA A 114 -4.06 9.21 20.34
C ALA A 114 -2.99 9.90 21.22
N ASN A 115 -3.37 10.80 22.13
CA ASN A 115 -2.42 11.49 23.00
C ASN A 115 -2.02 10.63 24.22
N THR A 116 -1.44 9.47 23.93
CA THR A 116 -0.86 8.57 24.92
C THR A 116 0.58 8.26 24.54
N PRO A 117 1.46 7.89 25.49
CA PRO A 117 2.83 7.52 25.17
C PRO A 117 2.92 6.43 24.09
N TRP A 118 2.01 5.45 24.13
CA TRP A 118 1.96 4.39 23.12
C TRP A 118 1.58 4.94 21.75
N PHE A 119 0.39 5.54 21.59
CA PHE A 119 -0.11 5.94 20.28
C PHE A 119 0.76 7.03 19.65
N ASN A 120 1.27 7.99 20.42
CA ASN A 120 2.22 8.98 19.91
C ASN A 120 3.48 8.31 19.34
N THR A 121 4.03 7.33 20.06
CA THR A 121 5.26 6.63 19.65
C THR A 121 5.02 5.71 18.47
N SER A 122 4.03 4.82 18.54
CA SER A 122 3.77 3.81 17.51
C SER A 122 3.27 4.42 16.21
N ILE A 123 2.40 5.43 16.25
CA ILE A 123 1.95 6.15 15.05
C ILE A 123 3.11 6.96 14.47
N GLY A 124 3.92 7.62 15.31
CA GLY A 124 5.13 8.32 14.86
C GLY A 124 6.12 7.39 14.16
N LEU A 125 6.32 6.18 14.69
CA LEU A 125 7.13 5.14 14.04
C LEU A 125 6.49 4.64 12.73
N ALA A 126 5.17 4.42 12.71
CA ALA A 126 4.46 4.04 11.49
C ALA A 126 4.63 5.10 10.39
N MET A 127 4.56 6.39 10.74
CA MET A 127 4.79 7.50 9.82
C MET A 127 6.23 7.52 9.31
N LEU A 128 7.22 7.39 10.21
CA LEU A 128 8.64 7.40 9.86
C LEU A 128 8.98 6.26 8.90
N LEU A 129 8.59 5.03 9.28
CA LEU A 129 8.90 3.83 8.52
C LEU A 129 8.10 3.78 7.22
N GLY A 130 6.82 4.16 7.25
CA GLY A 130 5.94 4.23 6.09
C GLY A 130 6.37 5.26 5.04
N ARG A 131 7.16 6.28 5.45
CA ARG A 131 7.73 7.26 4.53
C ARG A 131 9.08 6.82 3.98
N PHE A 132 10.04 6.58 4.87
CA PHE A 132 11.46 6.50 4.47
C PHE A 132 11.86 5.12 3.95
N VAL A 133 11.29 4.04 4.48
CA VAL A 133 11.65 2.70 4.02
C VAL A 133 11.16 2.46 2.57
N PRO A 134 9.91 2.83 2.18
CA PRO A 134 9.50 2.75 0.79
C PRO A 134 10.36 3.63 -0.14
N MET A 135 10.77 4.82 0.30
CA MET A 135 11.68 5.67 -0.49
C MET A 135 13.02 5.01 -0.79
N VAL A 136 13.61 4.29 0.17
CA VAL A 136 14.86 3.55 -0.05
C VAL A 136 14.68 2.52 -1.18
N PHE A 137 13.55 1.80 -1.20
CA PHE A 137 13.26 0.83 -2.26
C PHE A 137 12.97 1.49 -3.61
N VAL A 138 12.26 2.63 -3.63
CA VAL A 138 12.04 3.42 -4.85
C VAL A 138 13.37 3.88 -5.45
N LEU A 139 14.28 4.40 -4.62
CA LEU A 139 15.60 4.86 -5.07
C LEU A 139 16.49 3.71 -5.54
N ALA A 140 16.47 2.57 -4.83
CA ALA A 140 17.19 1.37 -5.24
C ALA A 140 16.68 0.83 -6.59
N LEU A 141 15.36 0.84 -6.79
CA LEU A 141 14.74 0.46 -8.05
C LEU A 141 15.10 1.44 -9.17
N ALA A 142 15.06 2.74 -8.91
CA ALA A 142 15.46 3.77 -9.88
C ALA A 142 16.92 3.60 -10.31
N GLY A 143 17.84 3.35 -9.37
CA GLY A 143 19.24 3.04 -9.67
C GLY A 143 19.40 1.79 -10.54
N SER A 144 18.71 0.70 -10.19
CA SER A 144 18.73 -0.55 -10.97
C SER A 144 18.23 -0.33 -12.41
N LEU A 145 17.16 0.45 -12.59
CA LEU A 145 16.61 0.76 -13.91
C LEU A 145 17.50 1.73 -14.71
N ALA A 146 18.23 2.63 -14.05
CA ALA A 146 19.14 3.58 -14.69
C ALA A 146 20.35 2.89 -15.33
N GLU A 147 20.86 1.84 -14.71
CA GLU A 147 21.98 1.03 -15.23
C GLU A 147 21.61 0.25 -16.51
N GLN A 148 20.33 -0.03 -16.73
CA GLN A 148 19.88 -0.78 -17.90
C GLN A 148 19.84 0.06 -19.19
N LYS A 149 20.13 -0.57 -20.33
CA LYS A 149 19.87 0.03 -21.65
C LYS A 149 18.44 -0.28 -22.12
N PRO A 150 17.70 0.70 -22.68
CA PRO A 150 16.39 0.44 -23.26
C PRO A 150 16.47 -0.58 -24.41
N ILE A 151 15.49 -1.47 -24.49
CA ILE A 151 15.38 -2.48 -25.54
C ILE A 151 14.32 -2.03 -26.57
N PRO A 152 14.52 -2.29 -27.87
CA PRO A 152 13.53 -1.97 -28.90
C PRO A 152 12.22 -2.74 -28.70
N GLU A 153 11.10 -2.11 -29.06
CA GLU A 153 9.79 -2.76 -29.05
C GLU A 153 9.76 -3.97 -29.99
N SER A 154 9.11 -5.05 -29.54
CA SER A 154 8.91 -6.27 -30.30
C SER A 154 7.42 -6.63 -30.37
N ALA A 155 7.06 -7.64 -31.17
CA ALA A 155 5.69 -8.17 -31.18
C ALA A 155 5.21 -8.70 -29.82
N GLY A 156 6.13 -9.03 -28.90
CA GLY A 156 5.83 -9.47 -27.54
C GLY A 156 5.77 -8.35 -26.50
N THR A 157 6.02 -7.10 -26.88
CA THR A 157 6.04 -5.96 -25.94
C THR A 157 4.62 -5.55 -25.57
N LEU A 158 4.32 -5.54 -24.27
CA LEU A 158 3.02 -5.13 -23.76
C LEU A 158 2.82 -3.62 -23.95
N ARG A 159 1.74 -3.23 -24.63
CA ARG A 159 1.43 -1.81 -24.87
C ARG A 159 0.79 -1.18 -23.63
N THR A 160 1.57 -0.42 -22.86
CA THR A 160 1.16 0.20 -21.59
C THR A 160 0.30 1.46 -21.74
N ASN A 161 0.05 1.91 -22.98
CA ASN A 161 -0.79 3.07 -23.30
C ASN A 161 -2.22 2.69 -23.76
N LYS A 162 -2.60 1.42 -23.69
CA LYS A 162 -3.91 0.93 -24.14
C LYS A 162 -4.88 0.74 -22.97
N PRO A 163 -6.20 0.86 -23.19
CA PRO A 163 -7.20 0.62 -22.15
C PRO A 163 -7.08 -0.74 -21.45
N LEU A 164 -6.59 -1.76 -22.17
CA LEU A 164 -6.29 -3.08 -21.59
C LEU A 164 -5.30 -2.98 -20.43
N PHE A 165 -4.22 -2.22 -20.59
CA PHE A 165 -3.24 -2.01 -19.53
C PHE A 165 -3.82 -1.20 -18.37
N THR A 166 -4.64 -0.19 -18.67
CA THR A 166 -5.37 0.56 -17.63
C THR A 166 -6.24 -0.37 -16.79
N GLY A 167 -7.02 -1.25 -17.44
CA GLY A 167 -7.83 -2.25 -16.75
C GLY A 167 -7.01 -3.22 -15.92
N LEU A 168 -5.90 -3.72 -16.46
CA LEU A 168 -4.97 -4.58 -15.74
C LEU A 168 -4.36 -3.87 -14.52
N LEU A 169 -3.95 -2.62 -14.65
CA LEU A 169 -3.36 -1.83 -13.56
C LEU A 169 -4.39 -1.61 -12.45
N VAL A 170 -5.59 -1.17 -12.79
CA VAL A 170 -6.69 -0.98 -11.83
C VAL A 170 -7.04 -2.31 -11.15
N GLY A 171 -7.19 -3.39 -11.92
CA GLY A 171 -7.46 -4.72 -11.39
C GLY A 171 -6.36 -5.20 -10.43
N THR A 172 -5.10 -4.99 -10.79
CA THR A 172 -3.95 -5.31 -9.93
C THR A 172 -4.00 -4.54 -8.61
N ILE A 173 -4.27 -3.23 -8.65
CA ILE A 173 -4.39 -2.38 -7.46
C ILE A 173 -5.52 -2.86 -6.55
N LEU A 174 -6.70 -3.14 -7.11
CA LEU A 174 -7.85 -3.61 -6.36
C LEU A 174 -7.63 -4.99 -5.75
N ILE A 175 -7.03 -5.93 -6.50
CA ILE A 175 -6.77 -7.29 -6.01
C ILE A 175 -5.73 -7.25 -4.87
N VAL A 176 -4.60 -6.57 -5.07
CA VAL A 176 -3.55 -6.50 -4.05
C VAL A 176 -4.09 -5.86 -2.77
N THR A 177 -4.77 -4.72 -2.89
CA THR A 177 -5.32 -4.01 -1.74
C THR A 177 -6.44 -4.80 -1.08
N GLY A 178 -7.38 -5.31 -1.87
CA GLY A 178 -8.51 -6.11 -1.41
C GLY A 178 -8.04 -7.31 -0.62
N LEU A 179 -7.16 -8.14 -1.18
CA LEU A 179 -6.67 -9.34 -0.49
C LEU A 179 -5.86 -9.01 0.78
N THR A 180 -5.18 -7.86 0.81
CA THR A 180 -4.36 -7.46 1.96
C THR A 180 -5.20 -6.99 3.14
N TYR A 181 -6.25 -6.19 2.89
CA TYR A 181 -7.03 -5.55 3.95
C TYR A 181 -8.40 -6.19 4.18
N PHE A 182 -8.85 -7.12 3.33
CA PHE A 182 -10.18 -7.73 3.45
C PHE A 182 -10.46 -8.31 4.84
N PRO A 183 -9.57 -9.09 5.48
CA PRO A 183 -9.85 -9.61 6.82
C PRO A 183 -10.03 -8.51 7.86
N ALA A 184 -9.23 -7.45 7.79
CA ALA A 184 -9.31 -6.32 8.70
C ALA A 184 -10.59 -5.49 8.44
N LEU A 185 -10.93 -5.24 7.18
CA LEU A 185 -12.15 -4.53 6.80
C LEU A 185 -13.42 -5.29 7.18
N ALA A 186 -13.38 -6.62 7.10
CA ALA A 186 -14.47 -7.50 7.53
C ALA A 186 -14.80 -7.35 9.01
N LEU A 187 -13.79 -7.19 9.87
CA LEU A 187 -13.96 -7.03 11.32
C LEU A 187 -14.29 -5.60 11.78
N GLY A 188 -14.08 -4.61 10.91
CA GLY A 188 -14.36 -3.21 11.20
C GLY A 188 -15.56 -2.67 10.42
N PRO A 189 -15.33 -1.86 9.38
CA PRO A 189 -16.41 -1.12 8.73
C PRO A 189 -17.46 -2.01 8.05
N LEU A 190 -17.09 -3.20 7.56
CA LEU A 190 -18.06 -4.11 6.94
C LEU A 190 -18.96 -4.77 7.98
N ALA A 191 -18.42 -5.16 9.14
CA ALA A 191 -19.23 -5.68 10.24
C ALA A 191 -20.18 -4.61 10.78
N GLU A 192 -19.72 -3.37 10.91
CA GLU A 192 -20.55 -2.25 11.34
C GLU A 192 -21.71 -1.99 10.37
N GLY A 193 -21.43 -1.90 9.06
CA GLY A 193 -22.46 -1.63 8.05
C GLY A 193 -23.46 -2.78 7.83
N LEU A 194 -23.17 -3.99 8.30
CA LEU A 194 -24.10 -5.13 8.28
C LEU A 194 -24.91 -5.26 9.58
N ALA A 195 -24.42 -4.67 10.68
CA ALA A 195 -25.08 -4.69 11.98
C ALA A 195 -26.03 -3.49 12.19
N SER A 196 -25.97 -2.49 11.32
CA SER A 196 -26.82 -1.31 11.27
C SER A 196 -28.13 -1.52 10.51
#